data_AF-A0AAD2A157-F1
#
_entry.id   AF-A0AAD2A157-F1
#
_cell.length_a   1.000
_cell.length_b   1.000
_cell.length_c   1.000
_cell.angle_alpha   90.00
_cell.angle_beta   90.00
_cell.angle_gamma   90.00
#
_symmetry.space_group_name_H-M   'P 1'
#
loop_
_entity.id
_entity.type
_entity.pdbx_description
1 polymer ?
#
loop_
_entity_poly.entity_id
_entity_poly.type
_entity_poly.pdbx_seq_one_letter_code
_entity_poly.pdbx_strand_id
1 'polypeptide(L)'
;MNAGRVKIYEASPEVLKLLSGTRLRVSIIVTNDLIYGIATNQTIADQCIRDNVLTYYPNTKIRSILVGNEVLSYDNQKMWADLVPAMQKIKKSLVSHNIHNIKVGTPLAIDVVESIFPPSSGKFKDEISDKNSGPGTKRHWGMLNPNGTPIYELDLTGVRPGSDYPQTTFAGAIE
;
A
#
# COMPACT_ATOMS: atom_id res chain seq x y z
N MET A 1 13.31 10.08 26.42
CA MET A 1 12.28 9.48 25.53
C MET A 1 12.96 8.48 24.59
N ASN A 2 12.48 7.23 24.47
CA ASN A 2 13.09 6.16 23.64
C ASN A 2 12.23 5.84 22.40
N ALA A 3 11.89 6.85 21.61
CA ALA A 3 11.10 6.67 20.39
C ALA A 3 11.94 6.03 19.28
N GLY A 4 11.39 5.03 18.58
CA GLY A 4 12.07 4.33 17.48
C GLY A 4 11.53 4.64 16.08
N ARG A 5 10.33 5.24 15.98
CA ARG A 5 9.65 5.55 14.72
C ARG A 5 8.88 6.86 14.83
N VAL A 6 8.69 7.53 13.70
CA VAL A 6 7.87 8.74 13.58
C VAL A 6 7.09 8.70 12.27
N LYS A 7 5.80 9.09 12.32
CA LYS A 7 4.97 9.33 11.14
C LYS A 7 4.85 10.85 10.97
N ILE A 8 5.18 11.35 9.79
CA ILE A 8 5.03 12.77 9.45
C ILE A 8 3.89 12.90 8.42
N TYR A 9 2.96 13.81 8.70
CA TYR A 9 1.80 14.06 7.84
C TYR A 9 2.14 14.92 6.63
N GLU A 10 3.17 15.74 6.76
CA GLU A 10 3.72 16.56 5.70
C GLU A 10 5.22 16.28 5.61
N ALA A 11 5.71 16.04 4.40
CA ALA A 11 7.13 15.80 4.11
C ALA A 11 7.92 17.14 4.12
N SER A 12 7.81 17.89 5.22
CA SER A 12 8.51 19.17 5.38
C SER A 12 10.02 18.97 5.24
N PRO A 13 10.69 19.73 4.34
CA PRO A 13 12.14 19.68 4.19
C PRO A 13 12.91 19.92 5.49
N GLU A 14 12.38 20.79 6.35
CA GLU A 14 12.99 21.11 7.64
C GLU A 14 12.96 19.89 8.57
N VAL A 15 11.79 19.26 8.71
CA VAL A 15 11.62 18.07 9.55
C VAL A 15 12.47 16.91 9.04
N LEU A 16 12.48 16.67 7.73
CA LEU A 16 13.27 15.59 7.12
C LEU A 16 14.78 15.82 7.27
N LYS A 17 15.25 17.07 7.24
CA LYS A 17 16.64 17.43 7.56
C LYS A 17 16.96 17.22 9.03
N LEU A 18 16.09 17.62 9.95
CA LEU A 18 16.29 17.42 11.39
C LEU A 18 16.33 15.93 11.78
N LEU A 19 15.64 15.07 11.02
CA LEU A 19 15.67 13.62 11.22
C LEU A 19 16.90 12.93 10.60
N SER A 20 17.71 13.66 9.82
CA SER A 20 18.92 13.15 9.18
C SER A 20 19.95 12.70 10.22
N GLY A 21 20.56 11.53 10.00
CA GLY A 21 21.55 10.95 10.90
C GLY A 21 20.96 10.35 12.20
N THR A 22 19.68 10.59 12.49
CA THR A 22 19.02 9.99 13.65
C THR A 22 18.76 8.49 13.45
N ARG A 23 18.42 7.78 14.53
CA ARG A 23 18.03 6.37 14.48
C ARG A 23 16.54 6.16 14.18
N LEU A 24 15.75 7.23 14.11
CA LEU A 24 14.30 7.17 13.92
C LEU A 24 13.93 6.67 12.53
N ARG A 25 13.05 5.67 12.46
CA ARG A 25 12.48 5.22 11.19
C ARG A 25 11.27 6.08 10.84
N VAL A 26 11.29 6.66 9.64
CA VAL A 26 10.32 7.66 9.21
C VAL A 26 9.29 7.04 8.27
N SER A 27 8.02 7.35 8.53
CA SER A 27 6.92 7.15 7.60
C SER A 27 6.46 8.52 7.09
N ILE A 28 6.46 8.71 5.77
CA ILE A 28 6.00 9.96 5.14
C ILE A 28 4.64 9.74 4.49
N ILE A 29 3.83 10.79 4.38
CA ILE A 29 2.54 10.75 3.70
C ILE A 29 2.63 11.46 2.35
N VAL A 30 2.02 10.87 1.32
CA VAL A 30 1.60 11.56 0.10
C VAL A 30 0.18 12.06 0.34
N THR A 31 -0.06 13.36 0.19
CA THR A 31 -1.36 13.97 0.50
C THR A 31 -2.48 13.48 -0.43
N ASN A 32 -3.73 13.54 0.04
CA ASN A 32 -4.89 13.09 -0.73
C ASN A 32 -5.01 13.80 -2.09
N ASP A 33 -4.68 15.09 -2.15
CA ASP A 33 -4.76 15.89 -3.38
C ASP A 33 -3.82 15.44 -4.50
N LEU A 34 -2.70 14.80 -4.16
CA LEU A 34 -1.74 14.28 -5.13
C LEU A 34 -2.16 12.92 -5.71
N ILE A 35 -3.13 12.22 -5.11
CA ILE A 35 -3.52 10.86 -5.50
C ILE A 35 -3.91 10.82 -6.98
N TYR A 36 -4.80 11.71 -7.42
CA TYR A 36 -5.24 11.74 -8.81
C TYR A 36 -4.11 12.03 -9.80
N GLY A 37 -3.27 13.03 -9.51
CA GLY A 37 -2.16 13.41 -10.37
C GLY A 37 -1.16 12.26 -10.53
N ILE A 38 -0.80 11.62 -9.42
CA ILE A 38 0.08 10.45 -9.42
C ILE A 38 -0.60 9.29 -10.18
N ALA A 39 -1.86 8.96 -9.86
CA ALA A 39 -2.60 7.88 -10.48
C ALA A 39 -2.66 7.97 -12.01
N THR A 40 -2.74 9.19 -12.57
CA THR A 40 -2.80 9.44 -14.01
C THR A 40 -1.44 9.69 -14.66
N ASN A 41 -0.45 10.19 -13.93
CA ASN A 41 0.85 10.59 -14.49
C ASN A 41 2.06 10.07 -13.70
N GLN A 42 2.88 9.21 -14.34
CA GLN A 42 4.10 8.65 -13.71
C GLN A 42 5.11 9.74 -13.34
N THR A 43 5.23 10.80 -14.16
CA THR A 43 6.17 11.91 -13.91
C THR A 43 5.90 12.61 -12.59
N ILE A 44 4.62 12.70 -12.18
CA ILE A 44 4.23 13.28 -10.88
C ILE A 44 4.67 12.35 -9.73
N ALA A 45 4.52 11.03 -9.90
CA ALA A 45 5.05 10.06 -8.93
C ALA A 45 6.56 10.18 -8.79
N ASP A 46 7.28 10.32 -9.91
CA ASP A 46 8.73 10.44 -9.93
C ASP A 46 9.20 11.75 -9.29
N GLN A 47 8.49 12.85 -9.54
CA GLN A 47 8.78 14.13 -8.88
C GLN A 47 8.55 14.02 -7.38
N CYS A 48 7.45 13.40 -6.95
CA CYS A 48 7.17 13.17 -5.53
C CYS A 48 8.29 12.36 -4.84
N ILE A 49 8.79 11.29 -5.47
CA ILE A 49 9.90 10.49 -4.94
C ILE A 49 11.20 11.27 -4.92
N ARG A 50 11.53 12.00 -6.00
CA ARG A 50 12.72 12.87 -6.04
C ARG A 50 12.74 13.85 -4.88
N ASP A 51 11.66 14.61 -4.72
CA ASP A 51 11.61 15.73 -3.78
C ASP A 51 11.55 15.27 -2.31
N ASN A 52 10.76 14.23 -2.03
CA ASN A 52 10.42 13.84 -0.66
C ASN A 52 11.23 12.64 -0.15
N VAL A 53 11.86 11.87 -1.03
CA VAL A 53 12.62 10.67 -0.66
C VAL A 53 14.08 10.79 -1.04
N LEU A 54 14.40 10.98 -2.32
CA LEU A 54 15.79 10.92 -2.79
C LEU A 54 16.66 12.03 -2.21
N THR A 55 16.10 13.23 -1.98
CA THR A 55 16.82 14.35 -1.34
C THR A 55 17.33 14.02 0.07
N TYR A 56 16.66 13.12 0.81
CA TYR A 56 16.96 12.84 2.22
C TYR A 56 17.46 11.41 2.48
N TYR A 57 17.18 10.48 1.58
CA TYR A 57 17.61 9.09 1.66
C TYR A 57 19.08 8.97 1.21
N PRO A 58 19.94 8.17 1.89
CA PRO A 58 19.64 7.28 3.01
C PRO A 58 19.84 7.89 4.41
N ASN A 59 20.28 9.15 4.50
CA ASN A 59 20.66 9.77 5.78
C ASN A 59 19.49 9.88 6.75
N THR A 60 18.30 10.20 6.24
CA THR A 60 17.03 10.06 6.95
C THR A 60 16.47 8.67 6.68
N LYS A 61 16.20 7.89 7.74
CA LYS A 61 15.79 6.48 7.62
C LYS A 61 14.31 6.33 7.23
N ILE A 62 13.94 6.77 6.04
CA ILE A 62 12.60 6.59 5.47
C ILE A 62 12.36 5.09 5.24
N ARG A 63 11.27 4.55 5.80
CA ARG A 63 10.92 3.13 5.73
C ARG A 63 9.54 2.87 5.16
N SER A 64 8.67 3.87 5.15
CA SER A 64 7.35 3.72 4.56
C SER A 64 6.86 5.02 3.93
N ILE A 65 6.15 4.88 2.81
CA ILE A 65 5.38 5.92 2.16
C ILE A 65 3.91 5.54 2.27
N LEU A 66 3.12 6.43 2.83
CA LEU A 66 1.70 6.26 3.08
C LEU A 66 0.95 7.13 2.07
N VAL A 67 0.28 6.51 1.11
CA VAL A 67 -0.47 7.22 0.07
C VAL A 67 -1.85 7.56 0.61
N GLY A 68 -2.07 8.86 0.81
CA GLY A 68 -3.25 9.42 1.42
C GLY A 68 -3.35 9.21 2.94
N ASN A 69 -4.44 9.72 3.50
CA ASN A 69 -4.88 9.47 4.87
C ASN A 69 -6.41 9.25 4.83
N GLU A 70 -6.84 8.05 5.23
CA GLU A 70 -8.26 7.71 5.41
C GLU A 70 -9.09 7.91 4.14
N VAL A 71 -8.47 7.64 2.98
CA VAL A 71 -9.04 7.89 1.64
C VAL A 71 -10.41 7.23 1.45
N LEU A 72 -10.61 6.06 2.05
CA LEU A 72 -11.83 5.27 1.93
C LEU A 72 -12.97 5.74 2.84
N SER A 73 -12.71 6.68 3.74
CA SER A 73 -13.72 7.28 4.63
C SER A 73 -14.46 8.45 3.97
N TYR A 74 -13.94 8.96 2.85
CA TYR A 74 -14.57 10.00 2.05
C TYR A 74 -15.51 9.38 1.01
N ASP A 75 -16.70 9.94 0.82
CA ASP A 75 -17.59 9.58 -0.30
C ASP A 75 -17.05 10.18 -1.63
N ASN A 76 -15.93 9.65 -2.09
CA ASN A 76 -15.26 10.07 -3.32
C ASN A 76 -14.77 8.82 -4.08
N GLN A 77 -15.68 8.21 -4.83
CA GLN A 77 -15.42 6.98 -5.57
C GLN A 77 -14.28 7.11 -6.57
N LYS A 78 -14.06 8.30 -7.12
CA LYS A 78 -12.96 8.55 -8.04
C LYS A 78 -11.62 8.46 -7.33
N MET A 79 -11.49 9.10 -6.16
CA MET A 79 -10.27 9.04 -5.36
C MET A 79 -9.98 7.62 -4.86
N TRP A 80 -11.02 6.81 -4.60
CA TRP A 80 -10.86 5.40 -4.27
C TRP A 80 -10.25 4.60 -5.42
N ALA A 81 -10.78 4.79 -6.64
CA ALA A 81 -10.26 4.13 -7.84
C ALA A 81 -8.82 4.54 -8.17
N ASP A 82 -8.45 5.79 -7.86
CA ASP A 82 -7.11 6.33 -8.10
C ASP A 82 -6.06 5.88 -7.05
N LEU A 83 -6.48 5.37 -5.89
CA LEU A 83 -5.58 5.04 -4.76
C LEU A 83 -4.55 3.95 -5.11
N VAL A 84 -5.02 2.81 -5.62
CA VAL A 84 -4.13 1.68 -5.97
C VAL A 84 -3.18 2.04 -7.13
N PRO A 85 -3.65 2.64 -8.25
CA PRO A 85 -2.77 3.14 -9.29
C PRO A 85 -1.71 4.13 -8.76
N ALA A 86 -2.07 5.04 -7.86
CA ALA A 86 -1.12 5.95 -7.25
C ALA A 86 -0.03 5.22 -6.45
N MET A 87 -0.42 4.25 -5.60
CA MET A 87 0.52 3.40 -4.86
C MET A 87 1.46 2.62 -5.78
N GLN A 88 0.94 2.06 -6.88
CA GLN A 88 1.74 1.32 -7.86
C GLN A 88 2.78 2.21 -8.54
N LYS A 89 2.42 3.45 -8.92
CA LYS A 89 3.34 4.39 -9.55
C LYS A 89 4.42 4.90 -8.61
N ILE A 90 4.08 5.15 -7.35
CA ILE A 90 5.05 5.43 -6.28
C ILE A 90 6.02 4.24 -6.11
N LYS A 91 5.50 3.01 -6.09
CA LYS A 91 6.33 1.81 -5.99
C LYS A 91 7.24 1.64 -7.20
N LYS A 92 6.74 1.87 -8.42
CA LYS A 92 7.50 1.83 -9.66
C LYS A 92 8.66 2.82 -9.64
N SER A 93 8.41 4.04 -9.18
CA SER A 93 9.45 5.08 -9.04
C SER A 93 10.54 4.70 -8.03
N LEU A 94 10.18 4.13 -6.88
CA LEU A 94 11.17 3.60 -5.93
C LEU A 94 12.03 2.49 -6.56
N VAL A 95 11.42 1.58 -7.31
CA VAL A 95 12.11 0.47 -7.98
C VAL A 95 13.07 0.98 -9.07
N SER A 96 12.70 2.01 -9.85
CA SER A 96 13.62 2.60 -10.85
C SER A 96 14.86 3.25 -10.23
N HIS A 97 14.82 3.56 -8.94
CA HIS A 97 15.97 4.04 -8.17
C HIS A 97 16.67 2.93 -7.34
N ASN A 98 16.36 1.65 -7.61
CA ASN A 98 16.89 0.49 -6.87
C ASN A 98 16.54 0.49 -5.36
N ILE A 99 15.43 1.15 -4.98
CA ILE A 99 14.98 1.23 -3.59
C ILE A 99 13.89 0.17 -3.33
N HIS A 100 14.29 -0.93 -2.70
CA HIS A 100 13.39 -2.05 -2.38
C HIS A 100 12.96 -2.11 -0.91
N ASN A 101 13.67 -1.39 -0.03
CA ASN A 101 13.50 -1.44 1.42
C ASN A 101 12.50 -0.41 1.99
N ILE A 102 11.83 0.36 1.13
CA ILE A 102 10.73 1.27 1.48
C ILE A 102 9.39 0.61 1.12
N LYS A 103 8.50 0.49 2.11
CA LYS A 103 7.14 -0.05 1.93
C LYS A 103 6.18 1.05 1.48
N VAL A 104 5.26 0.73 0.59
CA VAL A 104 4.18 1.62 0.17
C VAL A 104 2.87 1.06 0.74
N GLY A 105 2.08 1.90 1.40
CA GLY A 105 0.81 1.53 2.02
C GLY A 105 -0.16 2.70 2.06
N THR A 106 -1.32 2.51 2.67
CA THR A 106 -2.29 3.59 2.94
C THR A 106 -2.87 3.42 4.34
N PRO A 107 -3.00 4.48 5.15
CA PRO A 107 -3.70 4.45 6.43
C PRO A 107 -5.22 4.40 6.19
N LEU A 108 -5.90 3.50 6.87
CA LEU A 108 -7.35 3.36 6.85
C LEU A 108 -7.93 3.71 8.21
N ALA A 109 -9.06 4.41 8.24
CA ALA A 109 -9.85 4.56 9.45
C ALA A 109 -10.67 3.28 9.70
N ILE A 110 -11.23 3.15 10.90
CA ILE A 110 -11.99 1.94 11.29
C ILE A 110 -13.35 1.84 10.61
N ASP A 111 -13.88 2.95 10.11
CA ASP A 111 -15.19 3.05 9.45
C ASP A 111 -15.28 2.31 8.10
N VAL A 112 -14.15 1.83 7.59
CA VAL A 112 -14.08 0.94 6.43
C VAL A 112 -14.53 -0.50 6.74
N VAL A 113 -14.66 -0.84 8.03
CA VAL A 113 -15.01 -2.17 8.51
C VAL A 113 -16.51 -2.22 8.84
N GLU A 114 -17.18 -3.27 8.36
CA GLU A 114 -18.63 -3.51 8.56
C GLU A 114 -18.92 -4.11 9.94
N SER A 115 -18.14 -5.12 10.34
CA SER A 115 -18.21 -5.73 11.67
C SER A 115 -16.81 -5.93 12.22
N ILE A 116 -16.61 -5.61 13.50
CA ILE A 116 -15.32 -5.73 14.21
C ILE A 116 -15.39 -6.70 15.40
N PHE A 117 -16.58 -7.25 15.70
CA PHE A 117 -16.79 -8.15 16.84
C PHE A 117 -17.65 -9.37 16.47
N PRO A 118 -17.20 -10.60 16.84
CA PRO A 118 -15.86 -10.91 17.36
C PRO A 118 -14.76 -10.53 16.34
N PRO A 119 -13.49 -10.32 16.75
CA PRO A 119 -12.42 -10.00 15.80
C PRO A 119 -12.29 -11.02 14.64
N SER A 120 -12.71 -12.28 14.88
CA SER A 120 -12.77 -13.33 13.86
C SER A 120 -13.82 -13.12 12.78
N SER A 121 -14.83 -12.27 12.99
CA SER A 121 -15.83 -11.88 11.98
C SER A 121 -15.52 -10.53 11.33
N GLY A 122 -14.29 -10.02 11.50
CA GLY A 122 -13.82 -8.78 10.90
C GLY A 122 -13.98 -8.78 9.38
N LYS A 123 -14.76 -7.85 8.82
CA LYS A 123 -15.00 -7.76 7.37
C LYS A 123 -15.07 -6.29 6.91
N PHE A 124 -14.41 -5.96 5.80
CA PHE A 124 -14.56 -4.65 5.16
C PHE A 124 -15.97 -4.47 4.58
N LYS A 125 -16.45 -3.24 4.50
CA LYS A 125 -17.71 -2.92 3.81
C LYS A 125 -17.67 -3.42 2.36
N ASP A 126 -18.78 -3.94 1.86
CA ASP A 126 -18.87 -4.54 0.52
C ASP A 126 -18.47 -3.57 -0.59
N GLU A 127 -18.86 -2.30 -0.44
CA GLU A 127 -18.53 -1.21 -1.37
C GLU A 127 -17.01 -0.96 -1.55
N ILE A 128 -16.19 -1.40 -0.57
CA ILE A 128 -14.73 -1.32 -0.60
C ILE A 128 -14.13 -2.61 -1.17
N SER A 129 -14.71 -3.76 -0.83
CA SER A 129 -14.22 -5.09 -1.21
C SER A 129 -14.27 -5.32 -2.71
N ASP A 130 -15.35 -4.88 -3.37
CA ASP A 130 -15.53 -5.11 -4.80
C ASP A 130 -14.70 -4.16 -5.67
N LYS A 131 -14.41 -2.95 -5.18
CA LYS A 131 -13.73 -1.90 -5.97
C LYS A 131 -12.20 -2.02 -5.97
N ASN A 132 -11.60 -2.66 -4.96
CA ASN A 132 -10.14 -2.83 -4.86
C ASN A 132 -9.65 -4.20 -5.37
N SER A 133 -10.51 -5.00 -5.97
CA SER A 133 -10.28 -6.40 -6.37
C SER A 133 -9.42 -6.61 -7.62
N GLY A 134 -8.44 -5.73 -7.87
CA GLY A 134 -7.43 -5.96 -8.91
C GLY A 134 -6.53 -7.17 -8.59
N PRO A 135 -5.98 -7.87 -9.60
CA PRO A 135 -5.11 -9.05 -9.41
C PRO A 135 -3.89 -8.80 -8.50
N GLY A 136 -3.42 -7.55 -8.42
CA GLY A 136 -2.32 -7.13 -7.54
C GLY A 136 -2.70 -7.02 -6.06
N THR A 137 -3.94 -6.62 -5.75
CA THR A 137 -4.44 -6.48 -4.36
C THR A 137 -4.70 -7.85 -3.75
N LYS A 138 -5.17 -8.83 -4.54
CA LYS A 138 -5.41 -10.21 -4.05
C LYS A 138 -4.15 -10.93 -3.56
N ARG A 139 -2.96 -10.58 -4.08
CA ARG A 139 -1.69 -11.21 -3.66
C ARG A 139 -1.23 -10.82 -2.25
N HIS A 140 -1.82 -9.80 -1.62
CA HIS A 140 -1.42 -9.34 -0.29
C HIS A 140 -2.51 -9.47 0.79
N TRP A 141 -3.74 -9.88 0.45
CA TRP A 141 -4.91 -9.64 1.29
C TRP A 141 -5.75 -10.88 1.67
N GLY A 142 -5.19 -12.09 1.59
CA GLY A 142 -5.71 -13.24 2.36
C GLY A 142 -5.98 -14.50 1.56
N MET A 143 -6.37 -15.56 2.28
CA MET A 143 -6.61 -16.91 1.79
C MET A 143 -8.04 -17.13 1.27
N LEU A 144 -8.96 -16.17 1.47
CA LEU A 144 -10.39 -16.30 1.19
C LEU A 144 -10.91 -15.10 0.37
N ASN A 145 -11.90 -15.36 -0.48
CA ASN A 145 -12.73 -14.37 -1.16
C ASN A 145 -13.67 -13.66 -0.16
N PRO A 146 -14.27 -12.51 -0.52
CA PRO A 146 -15.23 -11.80 0.34
C PRO A 146 -16.47 -12.62 0.74
N ASN A 147 -16.84 -13.63 -0.07
CA ASN A 147 -17.92 -14.57 0.20
C ASN A 147 -17.51 -15.76 1.09
N GLY A 148 -16.30 -15.73 1.65
CA GLY A 148 -15.78 -16.77 2.54
C GLY A 148 -15.21 -18.01 1.84
N THR A 149 -15.24 -18.10 0.50
CA THR A 149 -14.65 -19.24 -0.21
C THR A 149 -13.13 -19.09 -0.32
N PRO A 150 -12.34 -20.17 -0.24
CA PRO A 150 -10.89 -20.07 -0.35
C PRO A 150 -10.42 -19.62 -1.74
N ILE A 151 -9.43 -18.74 -1.77
CA ILE A 151 -8.72 -18.29 -2.99
C ILE A 151 -7.78 -19.39 -3.50
N TYR A 152 -7.21 -20.15 -2.57
CA TYR A 152 -6.35 -21.30 -2.85
C TYR A 152 -6.97 -22.54 -2.22
N GLU A 153 -7.12 -23.63 -2.97
CA GLU A 153 -7.45 -24.92 -2.36
C GLU A 153 -6.35 -25.30 -1.37
N LEU A 154 -6.69 -25.36 -0.08
CA LEU A 154 -5.77 -25.68 0.99
C LEU A 154 -6.03 -27.14 1.42
N ASP A 155 -5.24 -28.07 0.89
CA ASP A 155 -5.28 -29.45 1.37
C ASP A 155 -4.39 -29.61 2.61
N LEU A 156 -5.02 -29.68 3.78
CA LEU A 156 -4.35 -29.92 5.07
C LEU A 156 -4.16 -31.41 5.38
N THR A 157 -4.69 -32.30 4.53
CA THR A 157 -4.59 -33.75 4.73
C THR A 157 -3.24 -34.32 4.28
N GLY A 158 -2.50 -33.55 3.47
CA GLY A 158 -1.20 -33.97 2.92
C GLY A 158 -1.30 -35.07 1.87
N VAL A 159 -2.52 -35.35 1.38
CA VAL A 159 -2.78 -36.43 0.42
C VAL A 159 -2.49 -35.96 -1.01
N ARG A 160 -2.65 -34.67 -1.31
CA ARG A 160 -2.36 -34.15 -2.64
C ARG A 160 -0.86 -33.91 -2.88
N PRO A 161 -0.30 -34.46 -3.97
CA PRO A 161 1.02 -34.08 -4.47
C PRO A 161 1.10 -32.60 -4.81
N GLY A 162 2.26 -31.98 -4.58
CA GLY A 162 2.51 -30.57 -4.90
C GLY A 162 2.29 -30.18 -6.37
N SER A 163 2.33 -31.15 -7.29
CA SER A 163 2.06 -30.97 -8.72
C SER A 163 0.60 -30.74 -9.06
N ASP A 164 -0.31 -31.15 -8.18
CA ASP A 164 -1.75 -31.15 -8.45
C ASP A 164 -2.40 -29.83 -8.05
N TYR A 165 -1.64 -28.94 -7.39
CA TYR A 165 -2.04 -27.56 -7.19
C TYR A 165 -1.93 -26.81 -8.52
N PRO A 166 -2.97 -26.05 -8.93
CA PRO A 166 -2.92 -25.30 -10.17
C PRO A 166 -1.72 -24.34 -10.16
N GLN A 167 -0.83 -24.54 -11.13
CA GLN A 167 0.25 -23.59 -11.43
C GLN A 167 -0.41 -22.24 -11.70
N THR A 168 -0.07 -21.21 -10.92
CA THR A 168 -0.54 -19.85 -11.21
C THR A 168 0.06 -19.39 -12.53
N THR A 169 -0.66 -19.60 -13.62
CA THR A 169 -0.31 -19.07 -14.92
C THR A 169 -0.45 -17.56 -14.88
N PHE A 170 0.66 -16.86 -15.14
CA PHE A 170 0.66 -15.42 -15.39
C PHE A 170 0.02 -15.15 -16.75
N ALA A 171 -1.31 -15.10 -16.82
CA ALA A 171 -1.98 -14.49 -17.96
C ALA A 171 -1.96 -12.97 -17.77
N GLY A 172 -0.91 -12.33 -18.29
CA GLY A 172 -0.76 -10.87 -18.28
C GLY A 172 0.68 -10.39 -18.07
N ALA A 173 1.63 -10.92 -18.84
CA ALA A 173 2.91 -10.28 -19.07
C ALA A 173 3.26 -10.50 -20.56
N ILE A 174 3.59 -9.41 -21.25
CA ILE A 174 3.92 -9.22 -22.68
C ILE A 174 2.74 -8.96 -23.63
N GLU A 175 2.33 -7.69 -23.74
CA GLU A 175 2.74 -6.81 -24.86
C GLU A 175 2.86 -5.36 -24.34
#